data_AF-A0A8B6ETC9-F1
#
_entry.id   AF-A0A8B6ETC9-F1
#
_cell.length_a   1.000
_cell.length_b   1.000
_cell.length_c   1.000
_cell.angle_alpha   90.00
_cell.angle_beta   90.00
_cell.angle_gamma   90.00
#
_symmetry.space_group_name_H-M   'P 1'
#
loop_
_entity.id
_entity.type
_entity.pdbx_description
1 polymer ?
#
loop_
_entity_poly.entity_id
_entity_poly.type
_entity_poly.pdbx_seq_one_letter_code
_entity_poly.pdbx_strand_id
1 'polypeptide(L)'
;MDIWMLLKRVWTWIVKVVSLEVVTPVLLGFDANMFCNASEFNDCCNSNTRRWSRTVNDTETVLILEGVSAFPEKFTEIVHSDGFRLILRKLNKSDIGVKYTCSYGFHSSNQTLKERNSIY
;
A
#
# COMPACT_ATOMS: atom_id res chain seq x y z
N MET A 1 -5.95 -3.71 39.13
CA MET A 1 -5.16 -3.59 37.89
C MET A 1 -6.13 -3.54 36.73
N ASP A 2 -6.36 -2.35 36.21
CA ASP A 2 -7.34 -2.06 35.16
C ASP A 2 -6.97 -2.68 33.81
N ILE A 3 -7.95 -3.35 33.19
CA ILE A 3 -7.91 -3.98 31.85
C ILE A 3 -7.82 -2.92 30.72
N TRP A 4 -7.82 -1.63 31.07
CA TRP A 4 -7.76 -0.49 30.13
C TRP A 4 -6.36 -0.17 29.58
N MET A 5 -5.30 -0.85 30.02
CA MET A 5 -3.93 -0.68 29.46
C MET A 5 -3.66 -1.53 28.21
N LEU A 6 -4.69 -2.00 27.51
CA LEU A 6 -4.51 -2.43 26.13
C LEU A 6 -4.49 -1.17 25.26
N LEU A 7 -3.30 -0.57 25.15
CA LEU A 7 -2.94 0.44 24.16
C LEU A 7 -3.59 0.06 22.83
N LYS A 8 -4.66 0.78 22.46
CA LYS A 8 -5.22 0.76 21.10
C LYS A 8 -4.06 1.09 20.18
N ARG A 9 -3.57 0.11 19.44
CA ARG A 9 -2.52 0.32 18.42
C ARG A 9 -3.12 1.19 17.33
N VAL A 10 -2.91 2.50 17.41
CA VAL A 10 -3.36 3.45 16.40
C VAL A 10 -2.34 3.44 15.28
N TRP A 11 -2.76 2.95 14.12
CA TRP A 11 -1.96 2.98 12.90
C TRP A 11 -2.14 4.32 12.20
N THR A 12 -1.04 5.03 11.94
CA THR A 12 -1.07 6.17 11.02
C THR A 12 -0.84 5.63 9.63
N TRP A 13 -1.83 5.80 8.74
CA TRP A 13 -1.76 5.33 7.35
C TRP A 13 -1.44 6.50 6.42
N ILE A 14 -0.40 6.35 5.62
CA ILE A 14 -0.18 7.17 4.42
C ILE A 14 -0.83 6.43 3.24
N VAL A 15 -1.74 7.12 2.56
CA VAL A 15 -2.42 6.61 1.37
C VAL A 15 -1.85 7.32 0.14
N LYS A 16 -1.27 6.55 -0.78
CA LYS A 16 -0.80 7.05 -2.08
C LYS A 16 -1.64 6.40 -3.18
N VAL A 17 -2.33 7.24 -3.95
CA VAL A 17 -3.06 6.77 -5.12
C VAL A 17 -2.06 6.57 -6.24
N VAL A 18 -2.01 5.35 -6.80
CA VAL A 18 -1.17 5.03 -7.96
C VAL A 18 -2.11 4.72 -9.10
N SER A 19 -2.46 5.75 -9.85
CA SER A 19 -3.26 5.60 -11.05
C SER A 19 -2.40 5.00 -12.15
N LEU A 20 -2.88 3.92 -12.76
CA LEU A 20 -2.36 3.47 -14.03
C LEU A 20 -2.85 4.48 -15.09
N GLU A 21 -2.04 5.51 -15.37
CA GLU A 21 -2.40 6.50 -16.39
C GLU A 21 -2.45 5.81 -17.75
N VAL A 22 -3.67 5.65 -18.25
CA VAL A 22 -4.06 5.27 -19.62
C VAL A 22 -3.18 4.22 -20.28
N VAL A 23 -3.55 2.95 -20.10
CA VAL A 23 -3.04 1.87 -20.95
C VAL A 23 -3.75 1.93 -22.29
N THR A 24 -2.98 2.14 -23.37
CA THR A 24 -3.48 1.88 -24.73
C THR A 24 -4.00 0.44 -24.81
N PRO A 25 -5.14 0.18 -25.46
CA PRO A 25 -5.76 -1.16 -25.53
C PRO A 25 -4.86 -2.24 -26.17
N VAL A 26 -3.71 -1.84 -26.72
CA VAL A 26 -2.67 -2.70 -27.31
C VAL A 26 -1.93 -3.55 -26.25
N LEU A 27 -1.98 -3.20 -24.96
CA LEU A 27 -1.23 -3.91 -23.90
C LEU A 27 -2.03 -5.01 -23.17
N LEU A 28 -3.21 -5.40 -23.69
CA LEU A 28 -3.95 -6.53 -23.14
C LEU A 28 -3.12 -7.82 -23.21
N GLY A 29 -3.13 -8.61 -22.15
CA GLY A 29 -2.37 -9.85 -22.01
C GLY A 29 -0.96 -9.69 -21.43
N PHE A 30 -0.42 -8.47 -21.35
CA PHE A 30 0.87 -8.20 -20.73
C PHE A 30 0.76 -7.97 -19.22
N ASP A 31 1.88 -8.08 -18.52
CA ASP A 31 1.96 -7.74 -17.11
C ASP A 31 2.16 -6.24 -16.93
N ALA A 32 1.30 -5.63 -16.12
CA ALA A 32 1.42 -4.22 -15.73
C ALA A 32 2.15 -4.11 -14.39
N ASN A 33 3.05 -3.13 -14.28
CA ASN A 33 3.85 -2.89 -13.09
C ASN A 33 3.55 -1.49 -12.55
N MET A 34 3.08 -1.42 -11.32
CA MET A 34 2.80 -0.16 -10.62
C MET A 34 3.73 -0.05 -9.42
N PHE A 35 4.44 1.06 -9.30
CA PHE A 35 5.34 1.30 -8.19
C PHE A 35 4.74 2.29 -7.20
N CYS A 36 4.73 1.90 -5.93
CA CYS A 36 4.42 2.77 -4.82
C CYS A 36 5.73 3.24 -4.19
N ASN A 37 6.09 4.50 -4.40
CA ASN A 37 7.20 5.10 -3.68
C ASN A 37 6.80 5.27 -2.21
N ALA A 38 7.51 4.58 -1.35
CA ALA A 38 7.38 4.69 0.09
C ALA A 38 8.79 4.80 0.68
N SER A 39 9.60 5.74 0.20
CA SER A 39 10.95 5.94 0.75
C SER A 39 10.94 6.18 2.26
N GLU A 40 9.88 6.79 2.78
CA GLU A 40 9.68 7.02 4.22
C GLU A 40 9.42 5.71 5.00
N PHE A 41 9.17 4.60 4.31
CA PHE A 41 9.01 3.25 4.86
C PHE A 41 10.32 2.69 5.41
N ASN A 42 11.47 3.11 4.86
CA ASN A 42 12.78 2.56 5.19
C ASN A 42 13.50 3.27 6.35
N ASP A 43 13.00 4.43 6.78
CA ASP A 43 13.73 5.32 7.69
C ASP A 43 13.52 5.06 9.19
N CYS A 44 12.67 4.14 9.63
CA CYS A 44 12.57 3.88 11.08
C CYS A 44 12.00 2.53 11.47
N CYS A 45 12.68 1.92 12.45
CA CYS A 45 12.29 0.76 13.25
C CYS A 45 10.85 0.87 13.78
N ASN A 46 9.86 0.37 13.04
CA ASN A 46 8.54 0.05 13.56
C ASN A 46 7.89 -1.02 12.67
N SER A 47 7.00 -1.82 13.25
CA SER A 47 6.16 -2.76 12.50
C SER A 47 5.45 -1.99 11.40
N ASN A 48 5.89 -2.16 10.15
CA ASN A 48 5.27 -1.48 9.02
C ASN A 48 4.16 -2.37 8.47
N THR A 49 3.06 -1.74 8.09
CA THR A 49 1.99 -2.41 7.35
C THR A 49 1.89 -1.83 5.95
N ARG A 50 1.61 -2.65 4.94
CA ARG A 50 1.46 -2.24 3.55
C ARG A 50 0.29 -2.97 2.90
N ARG A 51 -0.40 -2.24 2.02
CA ARG A 51 -1.65 -2.67 1.41
C ARG A 51 -1.73 -2.17 -0.02
N TRP A 52 -2.18 -3.04 -0.92
CA TRP A 52 -2.73 -2.64 -2.21
C TRP A 52 -4.23 -2.85 -2.21
N SER A 53 -4.96 -1.88 -2.72
CA SER A 53 -6.38 -1.99 -3.00
C SER A 53 -6.70 -1.49 -4.40
N ARG A 54 -7.85 -1.89 -4.90
CA ARG A 54 -8.46 -1.31 -6.11
C ARG A 54 -9.84 -0.78 -5.80
N THR A 55 -10.23 0.27 -6.50
CA THR A 55 -11.58 0.82 -6.44
C THR A 55 -12.26 0.64 -7.80
N VAL A 56 -13.43 -0.01 -7.79
CA VAL A 56 -14.30 -0.18 -8.96
C VAL A 56 -15.70 0.25 -8.53
N ASN A 57 -16.31 1.19 -9.26
CA ASN A 57 -17.64 1.74 -8.92
C ASN A 57 -17.76 2.12 -7.44
N ASP A 58 -16.80 2.93 -6.95
CA ASP A 58 -16.68 3.39 -5.56
C ASP A 58 -16.54 2.28 -4.49
N THR A 59 -16.40 1.03 -4.91
CA THR A 59 -16.18 -0.10 -4.01
C THR A 59 -14.69 -0.41 -3.94
N GLU A 60 -14.09 -0.19 -2.76
CA GLU A 60 -12.70 -0.57 -2.49
C GLU A 60 -12.59 -2.06 -2.16
N THR A 61 -11.67 -2.76 -2.84
CA THR A 61 -11.32 -4.15 -2.58
C THR A 61 -9.84 -4.25 -2.26
N VAL A 62 -9.49 -4.87 -1.12
CA VAL A 62 -8.10 -5.16 -0.77
C VAL A 62 -7.58 -6.29 -1.66
N LEU A 63 -6.44 -6.06 -2.30
CA LEU A 63 -5.78 -7.00 -3.20
C LEU A 63 -4.61 -7.72 -2.53
N ILE A 64 -3.82 -6.97 -1.77
CA ILE A 64 -2.63 -7.45 -1.07
C ILE A 64 -2.57 -6.78 0.30
N LEU A 65 -2.26 -7.56 1.33
CA LEU A 65 -1.94 -7.08 2.67
C LEU A 65 -0.65 -7.77 3.14
N GLU A 66 0.37 -7.00 3.54
CA GLU A 66 1.70 -7.53 3.93
C GLU A 66 2.33 -8.51 2.93
N GLY A 67 2.19 -8.25 1.63
CA GLY A 67 2.69 -9.15 0.59
C GLY A 67 1.84 -10.41 0.33
N VAL A 68 0.79 -10.65 1.12
CA VAL A 68 -0.15 -11.75 0.89
C VAL A 68 -1.28 -11.27 -0.02
N SER A 69 -1.42 -11.88 -1.20
CA SER A 69 -2.48 -11.55 -2.14
C SER A 69 -3.74 -12.37 -1.91
N ALA A 70 -4.91 -11.71 -1.97
CA ALA A 70 -6.21 -12.37 -2.04
C ALA A 70 -6.45 -13.04 -3.41
N PHE A 71 -5.71 -12.64 -4.45
CA PHE A 71 -5.79 -13.22 -5.80
C PHE A 71 -4.38 -13.44 -6.36
N PRO A 72 -3.63 -14.44 -5.84
CA PRO A 72 -2.20 -14.59 -6.09
C PRO A 72 -1.83 -14.90 -7.55
N GLU A 73 -2.77 -15.42 -8.34
CA GLU A 73 -2.57 -15.63 -9.78
C GLU A 73 -2.61 -14.32 -10.59
N LYS A 74 -3.26 -13.28 -10.03
CA LYS A 74 -3.53 -12.01 -10.72
C LYS A 74 -2.65 -10.87 -10.18
N PHE A 75 -2.41 -10.84 -8.88
CA PHE A 75 -1.66 -9.76 -8.22
C PHE A 75 -0.49 -10.34 -7.43
N THR A 76 0.68 -9.73 -7.56
CA THR A 76 1.87 -10.05 -6.77
C THR A 76 2.52 -8.77 -6.31
N GLU A 77 3.15 -8.79 -5.13
CA GLU A 77 3.92 -7.67 -4.62
C GLU A 77 5.42 -8.01 -4.60
N ILE A 78 6.25 -7.03 -4.94
CA ILE A 78 7.68 -7.08 -4.74
C ILE A 78 8.10 -5.87 -3.91
N VAL A 79 8.83 -6.11 -2.83
CA VAL A 79 9.35 -5.05 -1.96
C VAL A 79 10.71 -4.59 -2.46
N HIS A 80 10.92 -3.27 -2.49
CA HIS A 80 12.16 -2.60 -2.86
C HIS A 80 12.64 -1.72 -1.70
N SER A 81 13.86 -1.19 -1.79
CA SER A 81 14.44 -0.30 -0.78
C SER A 81 13.81 1.10 -0.75
N ASP A 82 13.03 1.46 -1.76
CA ASP A 82 12.39 2.78 -1.91
C ASP A 82 10.86 2.67 -1.94
N GLY A 83 10.32 1.48 -1.67
CA GLY A 83 8.88 1.23 -1.65
C GLY A 83 8.53 -0.18 -2.08
N PHE A 84 7.40 -0.34 -2.77
CA PHE A 84 6.90 -1.65 -3.15
C PHE A 84 6.11 -1.59 -4.45
N ARG A 85 6.19 -2.66 -5.24
CA ARG A 85 5.65 -2.77 -6.59
C ARG A 85 4.51 -3.76 -6.62
N LEU A 86 3.39 -3.37 -7.23
CA LEU A 86 2.32 -4.27 -7.62
C LEU A 86 2.54 -4.75 -9.05
N ILE A 87 2.58 -6.06 -9.23
CA ILE A 87 2.55 -6.72 -10.53
C ILE A 87 1.12 -7.20 -10.76
N LEU A 88 0.49 -6.65 -11.77
CA LEU A 88 -0.81 -7.08 -12.29
C LEU A 88 -0.58 -7.98 -13.50
N ARG A 89 -0.78 -9.28 -13.33
CA ARG A 89 -0.52 -10.28 -14.36
C ARG A 89 -1.62 -10.28 -15.43
N LYS A 90 -1.25 -10.45 -16.70
CA LYS A 90 -2.18 -10.61 -17.83
C LYS A 90 -3.31 -9.58 -17.80
N LEU A 91 -2.97 -8.31 -18.00
CA LEU A 91 -3.90 -7.18 -18.02
C LEU A 91 -5.10 -7.50 -18.93
N ASN A 92 -6.31 -7.29 -18.44
CA ASN A 92 -7.53 -7.57 -19.19
C ASN A 92 -8.46 -6.34 -19.20
N LYS A 93 -9.58 -6.44 -19.95
CA LYS A 93 -10.53 -5.33 -20.10
C LYS A 93 -11.14 -4.85 -18.78
N SER A 94 -11.31 -5.74 -17.79
CA SER A 94 -11.86 -5.39 -16.48
C SER A 94 -10.87 -4.64 -15.59
N ASP A 95 -9.59 -4.60 -15.96
CA ASP A 95 -8.56 -3.84 -15.24
C ASP A 95 -8.43 -2.39 -15.76
N ILE A 96 -9.07 -2.06 -16.90
CA ILE A 96 -9.03 -0.73 -17.51
C ILE A 96 -9.92 0.23 -16.74
N GLY A 97 -9.42 1.43 -16.46
CA GLY A 97 -10.16 2.46 -15.71
C GLY A 97 -10.30 2.17 -14.22
N VAL A 98 -9.67 1.08 -13.74
CA VAL A 98 -9.61 0.74 -12.32
C VAL A 98 -8.58 1.62 -11.62
N LYS A 99 -8.97 2.21 -10.49
CA LYS A 99 -8.07 2.98 -9.63
C LYS A 99 -7.36 2.02 -8.68
N TYR A 100 -6.04 1.93 -8.77
CA TYR A 100 -5.22 1.20 -7.80
C TYR A 100 -4.69 2.17 -6.76
N THR A 101 -4.69 1.73 -5.50
CA THR A 101 -4.21 2.53 -4.37
C THR A 101 -3.24 1.69 -3.58
N CYS A 102 -2.07 2.26 -3.27
CA CYS A 102 -1.20 1.70 -2.26
C CYS A 102 -1.37 2.48 -0.96
N SER A 103 -1.23 1.80 0.17
CA SER A 103 -1.23 2.42 1.48
C SER A 103 -0.19 1.73 2.33
N TYR A 104 0.50 2.49 3.15
CA TYR A 104 1.41 1.94 4.14
C TYR A 104 1.21 2.66 5.46
N GLY A 105 1.28 1.91 6.54
CA GLY A 105 1.11 2.41 7.88
C GLY A 105 2.38 2.18 8.69
N PHE A 106 2.68 3.15 9.55
CA PHE A 106 3.71 3.04 10.56
C PHE A 106 3.07 3.12 11.93
N HIS A 107 3.63 2.36 12.86
CA HIS A 107 3.30 2.48 14.26
C HIS A 107 4.14 3.59 14.88
N SER A 108 3.56 4.75 15.17
CA SER A 108 4.25 5.76 15.97
C SER A 108 4.26 5.31 17.44
N SER A 109 5.40 4.89 17.97
CA SER A 109 5.55 4.88 19.44
C SER A 109 5.51 6.34 19.91
N ASN A 110 4.86 6.62 21.05
CA ASN A 110 4.71 7.98 21.61
C ASN A 110 6.03 8.77 21.78
N GLN A 111 7.19 8.15 21.59
CA GLN A 111 8.50 8.82 21.63
C GLN A 111 8.76 9.70 20.40
N THR A 112 8.24 9.37 19.21
CA THR A 112 8.56 10.10 17.97
C THR A 112 7.88 11.49 17.89
N LEU A 113 6.81 11.71 18.66
CA LEU A 113 6.15 13.03 18.77
C LEU A 113 6.96 14.03 19.61
N LYS A 114 7.75 13.55 20.58
CA LYS A 114 8.61 14.42 21.40
C LYS A 114 9.85 14.90 20.63
N GLU A 115 10.42 14.08 19.74
CA GLU A 115 11.58 14.49 18.95
C GLU A 115 11.24 15.52 17.87
N ARG A 116 10.03 15.50 17.29
CA ARG A 116 9.59 16.56 16.37
C ARG A 116 9.31 17.91 17.05
N ASN A 117 8.97 17.92 18.33
CA ASN A 117 8.71 19.16 19.08
C ASN A 117 9.95 19.74 19.77
N SER A 118 11.12 19.11 19.66
CA SER A 118 12.37 19.63 20.21
C SER A 118 13.25 20.34 19.16
N ILE A 119 12.75 20.49 17.93
CA ILE A 119 13.42 21.16 16.81
C ILE A 119 12.80 22.55 16.52
N TYR A 120 11.82 23.01 17.32
CA TYR A 120 11.28 24.37 17.28
C TYR A 120 11.47 25.09 18.60
#